data_AF-A0A842WFT4-F1
#
_entry.id   AF-A0A842WFT4-F1
#
_cell.length_a   1.000
_cell.length_b   1.000
_cell.length_c   1.000
_cell.angle_alpha   90.00
_cell.angle_beta   90.00
_cell.angle_gamma   90.00
#
_symmetry.space_group_name_H-M   'P 1'
#
loop_
_entity.id
_entity.type
_entity.pdbx_description
1 polymer ?
#
loop_
_entity_poly.entity_id
_entity_poly.type
_entity_poly.pdbx_seq_one_letter_code
_entity_poly.pdbx_strand_id
1 'polypeptide(L)' 'GIQIPENAKKVIRVDGVRINFEDSWVIFRPSGTEPVIRVFAESTDENKAKALVEKYEKLLSG' A
#
# COMPACT_ATOMS: atom_id res chain seq x y z
N GLY A 1 -10.24 -6.60 -6.81
CA GLY A 1 -9.51 -6.97 -5.58
C GLY A 1 -8.02 -6.74 -5.79
N ILE A 2 -7.29 -6.30 -4.76
CA ILE A 2 -5.85 -6.02 -4.88
C ILE A 2 -5.09 -7.32 -5.18
N GLN A 3 -4.48 -7.40 -6.36
CA GLN A 3 -3.55 -8.48 -6.69
C GLN A 3 -2.21 -8.21 -6.02
N ILE A 4 -1.65 -9.23 -5.36
CA ILE A 4 -0.32 -9.14 -4.75
C ILE A 4 0.72 -9.16 -5.87
N PRO A 5 1.60 -8.14 -5.96
CA PRO A 5 2.65 -8.12 -6.97
C PRO A 5 3.63 -9.28 -6.79
N GLU A 6 4.17 -9.81 -7.90
CA GLU A 6 5.13 -10.91 -7.89
C GLU A 6 6.41 -10.58 -7.12
N ASN A 7 6.84 -9.32 -7.13
CA ASN A 7 8.01 -8.84 -6.40
C ASN A 7 7.74 -8.58 -4.90
N ALA A 8 6.57 -8.93 -4.37
CA ALA A 8 6.27 -8.84 -2.95
C ALA A 8 7.12 -9.85 -2.16
N LYS A 9 7.88 -9.36 -1.19
CA LYS A 9 8.69 -10.17 -0.28
C LYS A 9 7.89 -10.68 0.91
N LYS A 10 6.93 -9.90 1.39
CA LYS A 10 6.08 -10.27 2.52
C LYS A 10 4.74 -9.54 2.46
N VAL A 11 3.69 -10.25 2.88
CA VAL A 11 2.36 -9.65 3.08
C VAL A 11 1.95 -9.81 4.54
N ILE A 12 1.53 -8.72 5.18
CA ILE A 12 1.03 -8.69 6.57
C ILE A 12 -0.45 -8.27 6.54
N ARG A 13 -1.31 -8.98 7.27
CA ARG A 13 -2.79 -8.79 7.24
C ARG A 13 -3.42 -8.47 8.61
N VAL A 14 -2.63 -7.98 9.56
CA VAL A 14 -3.07 -7.79 10.95
C VAL A 14 -3.90 -6.51 11.12
N ASP A 15 -3.48 -5.40 10.52
CA ASP A 15 -4.12 -4.09 10.65
C ASP A 15 -4.14 -3.43 9.26
N GLY A 16 -5.05 -3.94 8.43
CA GLY A 16 -5.03 -3.69 6.99
C GLY A 16 -4.11 -4.66 6.24
N VAL A 17 -3.77 -4.30 5.00
CA VAL A 17 -2.88 -5.11 4.15
C VAL A 17 -1.60 -4.35 3.93
N ARG A 18 -0.47 -4.87 4.41
CA ARG A 18 0.87 -4.34 4.10
C ARG A 18 1.59 -5.26 3.15
N ILE A 19 2.14 -4.70 2.07
CA ILE A 19 2.98 -5.39 1.11
C ILE A 19 4.38 -4.81 1.24
N ASN A 20 5.34 -5.64 1.62
CA ASN A 20 6.75 -5.28 1.66
C ASN A 20 7.42 -5.75 0.36
N PHE A 21 8.19 -4.86 -0.25
CA PHE A 21 9.13 -5.12 -1.34
C PHE A 21 10.55 -5.19 -0.77
N GLU A 22 11.56 -5.20 -1.64
CA GLU A 22 12.98 -5.25 -1.22
C GLU A 22 13.39 -4.02 -0.39
N ASP A 23 13.02 -2.82 -0.84
CA ASP A 23 13.48 -1.52 -0.36
C ASP A 23 12.32 -0.55 -0.09
N SER A 24 11.08 -1.04 -0.14
CA SER A 24 9.87 -0.23 0.04
C SER A 24 8.71 -1.04 0.60
N TRP A 25 7.67 -0.35 1.03
CA TRP A 25 6.42 -0.98 1.42
C TRP A 25 5.22 -0.08 1.13
N VAL A 26 4.04 -0.69 0.99
CA VAL A 26 2.75 -0.01 0.96
C VAL A 26 1.81 -0.66 1.96
N ILE A 27 0.98 0.12 2.65
CA ILE A 27 -0.07 -0.36 3.55
C ILE A 27 -1.41 0.29 3.24
N PHE A 28 -2.45 -0.55 3.22
CA PHE A 28 -3.85 -0.17 3.09
C PHE A 28 -4.51 -0.35 4.44
N ARG A 29 -5.04 0.71 5.03
CA ARG A 29 -5.72 0.64 6.33
C ARG A 29 -7.14 1.18 6.23
N PRO A 30 -8.16 0.41 6.63
CA PRO A 30 -9.48 1.00 6.86
C PRO A 30 -9.38 2.01 8.01
N SER A 31 -10.03 3.16 7.88
CA SER A 31 -10.21 4.08 8.99
C SER A 31 -11.22 3.49 9.99
N GLY A 32 -10.91 3.58 11.28
CA GLY A 32 -11.82 3.12 12.33
C GLY A 32 -12.99 4.07 12.61
N THR A 33 -12.89 5.32 12.17
CA THR A 33 -13.84 6.40 12.51
C THR A 33 -14.53 7.00 11.29
N GLU A 34 -14.06 6.70 10.08
CA GLU A 34 -14.56 7.29 8.84
C GLU A 34 -14.69 6.19 7.77
N PRO A 35 -15.62 6.30 6.80
CA PRO A 35 -15.79 5.32 5.74
C PRO A 35 -14.74 5.49 4.63
N VAL A 36 -13.46 5.51 4.99
CA VAL A 36 -12.34 5.72 4.06
C VAL A 36 -11.23 4.68 4.27
N ILE A 37 -10.50 4.36 3.19
CA ILE A 37 -9.27 3.57 3.23
C ILE A 37 -8.10 4.53 3.07
N ARG A 38 -7.10 4.42 3.96
CA ARG A 38 -5.85 5.16 3.87
C ARG A 38 -4.76 4.32 3.21
N VAL A 39 -3.96 4.95 2.38
CA VAL A 39 -2.79 4.36 1.72
C VAL A 39 -1.55 5.09 2.21
N PHE A 40 -0.57 4.34 2.71
CA PHE A 40 0.75 4.89 3.04
C PHE A 40 1.81 4.06 2.33
N ALA A 41 2.88 4.70 1.91
CA ALA A 41 4.05 4.03 1.38
C ALA A 41 5.33 4.66 1.91
N GLU A 42 6.38 3.85 1.97
CA GLU A 42 7.73 4.28 2.32
C GLU A 42 8.72 3.55 1.40
N SER A 43 9.81 4.22 1.11
CA SER A 43 10.85 3.77 0.20
C SER A 43 12.13 4.55 0.50
N THR A 44 13.28 4.00 0.13
CA THR A 44 14.55 4.73 0.12
C THR A 44 14.60 5.84 -0.95
N ASP A 45 13.64 5.85 -1.86
CA ASP A 45 13.43 6.85 -2.91
C ASP A 45 12.03 7.49 -2.77
N GLU A 46 11.99 8.81 -2.62
CA GLU A 46 10.76 9.60 -2.46
C GLU A 46 9.82 9.49 -3.66
N ASN A 47 10.34 9.51 -4.89
CA ASN A 47 9.53 9.38 -6.10
C ASN A 47 8.87 8.00 -6.16
N LYS A 48 9.59 6.96 -5.72
CA LYS A 48 9.03 5.61 -5.61
C LYS A 48 7.95 5.51 -4.53
N ALA A 49 8.13 6.16 -3.38
CA ALA A 49 7.08 6.22 -2.35
C ALA A 49 5.81 6.90 -2.89
N LYS A 50 5.95 8.06 -3.56
CA LYS A 50 4.83 8.77 -4.20
C LYS A 50 4.13 7.92 -5.25
N ALA A 51 4.90 7.30 -6.15
CA ALA A 51 4.36 6.43 -7.20
C ALA A 51 3.61 5.23 -6.63
N LEU A 52 4.05 4.67 -5.49
CA LEU A 52 3.33 3.60 -4.80
C LEU A 52 1.97 4.10 -4.30
N VAL A 53 1.92 5.24 -3.60
CA VAL A 53 0.66 5.81 -3.13
C VAL A 53 -0.31 6.06 -4.28
N GLU A 54 0.13 6.81 -5.30
CA GLU A 54 -0.71 7.17 -6.46
C GLU A 54 -1.25 5.95 -7.20
N LYS A 55 -0.40 4.94 -7.45
CA LYS A 55 -0.78 3.69 -8.12
C LYS A 55 -1.93 3.01 -7.38
N TYR A 56 -1.82 2.94 -6.06
CA TYR A 56 -2.72 2.16 -5.23
C TYR A 56 -3.96 2.93 -4.79
N GLU A 57 -3.88 4.24 -4.65
CA GLU A 57 -5.04 5.13 -4.52
C GLU A 57 -5.93 5.05 -5.77
N LYS A 58 -5.33 5.10 -6.96
CA LYS A 58 -6.06 4.94 -8.23
C LYS A 58 -6.72 3.57 -8.36
N LEU A 59 -6.08 2.52 -7.86
CA LEU A 59 -6.64 1.17 -7.86
C LEU A 59 -7.85 1.02 -6.92
N LEU A 60 -7.94 1.84 -5.88
CA LEU A 60 -9.04 1.81 -4.90
C LEU A 60 -10.20 2.74 -5.25
N SER A 61 -9.95 3.77 -6.04
CA SER A 61 -10.97 4.74 -6.48
C SER A 61 -11.63 4.39 -7.82
N GLY A 62 -11.13 3.37 -8.52
CA GLY A 62 -11.73 2.80 -9.74
C GLY A 62 -12.54 1.54 -9.46
#